data_AF-A0A7Y3SWU1-F1
#
_entry.id   AF-A0A7Y3SWU1-F1
#
_cell.length_a   1.000
_cell.length_b   1.000
_cell.length_c   1.000
_cell.angle_alpha   90.00
_cell.angle_beta   90.00
_cell.angle_gamma   90.00
#
_symmetry.space_group_name_H-M   'P 1'
#
loop_
_entity.id
_entity.type
_entity.pdbx_description
1 polymer ?
#
loop_
_entity_poly.entity_id
_entity_poly.type
_entity_poly.pdbx_seq_one_letter_code
_entity_poly.pdbx_strand_id
1 'polypeptide(L)'
;MELKYDETICIISGTCGVGKSSVAHKLARKYLLSAHINADKLYHMVVGGQIEPWKDDGIYTKLLWININSIVENFIINGFVPV
;
A
#
# COMPACT_ATOMS: atom_id res chain seq x y z
N MET A 1 29.90 2.77 -5.82
CA MET A 1 29.04 3.54 -4.91
C MET A 1 27.87 2.64 -4.58
N GLU A 2 27.96 1.90 -3.46
CA GLU A 2 26.84 1.09 -3.00
C GLU A 2 25.75 2.03 -2.50
N LEU A 3 24.61 2.04 -3.20
CA LEU A 3 23.40 2.65 -2.68
C LEU A 3 22.92 1.78 -1.53
N LYS A 4 23.21 2.19 -0.29
CA LYS A 4 22.52 1.68 0.89
C LYS A 4 21.06 2.14 0.78
N TYR A 5 20.16 1.22 0.50
CA TYR A 5 18.73 1.48 0.63
C TYR A 5 18.40 1.54 2.13
N ASP A 6 17.98 2.71 2.62
CA ASP A 6 17.19 2.73 3.84
C ASP A 6 15.85 2.07 3.49
N GLU A 7 15.61 0.88 4.03
CA GLU A 7 14.39 0.06 3.86
C GLU A 7 13.19 0.72 4.58
N THR A 8 12.87 1.96 4.20
CA THR A 8 11.79 2.71 4.81
C THR A 8 10.48 2.33 4.15
N ILE A 9 9.55 1.77 4.94
CA ILE A 9 8.15 1.56 4.55
C ILE A 9 7.31 2.54 5.36
N CYS A 10 6.51 3.37 4.69
CA CYS A 10 5.57 4.26 5.35
C CYS A 10 4.16 3.64 5.32
N ILE A 11 3.58 3.36 6.50
CA ILE A 11 2.19 2.88 6.60
C ILE A 11 1.32 4.04 7.11
N ILE A 12 0.40 4.52 6.28
CA ILE A 12 -0.50 5.61 6.64
C ILE A 12 -1.92 5.06 6.89
N SER A 13 -2.31 5.03 8.16
CA SER A 13 -3.62 4.55 8.61
C SER A 13 -4.43 5.64 9.33
N GLY A 14 -5.73 5.42 9.52
CA GLY A 14 -6.67 6.38 10.09
C GLY A 14 -8.09 6.26 9.52
N THR A 15 -9.02 7.04 10.06
CA THR A 15 -10.44 7.02 9.69
C THR A 15 -10.69 7.51 8.25
N CYS A 16 -11.86 7.18 7.69
CA CYS A 16 -12.26 7.69 6.38
C CYS A 16 -12.31 9.23 6.39
N GLY A 17 -11.89 9.88 5.29
CA GLY A 17 -11.94 11.34 5.16
C GLY A 17 -10.82 12.14 5.88
N VAL A 18 -10.00 11.53 6.74
CA VAL A 18 -8.92 12.24 7.48
C VAL A 18 -7.75 12.71 6.59
N GLY A 19 -7.78 12.39 5.30
CA GLY A 19 -6.77 12.84 4.33
C GLY A 19 -5.58 11.90 4.12
N LYS A 20 -5.68 10.62 4.52
CA LYS A 20 -4.61 9.60 4.34
C LYS A 20 -4.03 9.58 2.93
N SER A 21 -4.89 9.44 1.92
CA SER A 21 -4.45 9.37 0.52
C SER A 21 -3.79 10.67 0.05
N SER A 22 -4.24 11.81 0.56
CA SER A 22 -3.62 13.11 0.27
C SER A 22 -2.24 13.24 0.91
N VAL A 23 -2.07 12.78 2.15
CA VAL A 23 -0.78 12.76 2.85
C VAL A 23 0.16 11.76 2.21
N ALA A 24 -0.28 10.53 1.95
CA ALA A 24 0.49 9.48 1.28
C ALA A 24 1.01 9.94 -0.08
N HIS A 25 0.13 10.51 -0.90
CA HIS A 25 0.51 11.03 -2.21
C HIS A 25 1.52 12.18 -2.12
N LYS A 26 1.33 13.13 -1.19
CA LYS A 26 2.29 14.22 -0.97
C LYS A 26 3.63 13.72 -0.43
N LEU A 27 3.61 12.70 0.44
CA LEU A 27 4.81 12.10 1.02
C LEU A 27 5.60 11.32 -0.03
N ALA A 28 4.94 10.48 -0.84
CA ALA A 28 5.56 9.76 -1.94
C ALA A 28 6.32 10.71 -2.88
N ARG A 29 5.73 11.86 -3.23
CA ARG A 29 6.36 12.88 -4.09
C ARG A 29 7.62 13.54 -3.49
N LYS A 30 7.94 13.34 -2.21
CA LYS A 30 9.18 13.86 -1.60
C LYS A 30 10.38 12.95 -1.82
N TYR A 31 10.17 11.69 -2.16
CA TYR A 31 11.23 10.73 -2.46
C TYR A 31 11.57 10.75 -3.96
N LEU A 32 12.83 10.46 -4.29
CA LEU A 32 13.29 10.38 -5.69
C LEU A 32 12.66 9.18 -6.42
N LEU A 33 12.62 8.02 -5.75
CA LEU A 33 11.97 6.80 -6.21
C LEU A 33 11.01 6.32 -5.13
N SER A 34 9.71 6.33 -5.42
CA SER A 34 8.67 5.90 -4.48
C SER A 34 7.44 5.37 -5.18
N ALA A 35 6.63 4.63 -4.42
CA ALA A 35 5.36 4.09 -4.87
C ALA A 35 4.29 4.37 -3.82
N HIS A 36 3.16 4.95 -4.24
CA HIS A 36 1.99 5.11 -3.37
C HIS A 36 1.07 3.89 -3.54
N ILE A 37 0.99 3.05 -2.51
CA ILE A 37 0.21 1.81 -2.51
C ILE A 37 -1.15 2.09 -1.86
N ASN A 38 -2.21 2.09 -2.67
CA ASN A 38 -3.57 2.32 -2.19
C ASN A 38 -4.28 0.99 -1.89
N ALA A 39 -4.45 0.67 -0.61
CA ALA A 39 -5.10 -0.56 -0.15
C ALA A 39 -6.56 -0.69 -0.61
N ASP A 40 -7.33 0.41 -0.64
CA ASP A 40 -8.73 0.38 -1.08
C ASP A 40 -8.83 -0.05 -2.55
N LYS A 41 -7.95 0.48 -3.41
CA LYS A 41 -7.88 0.07 -4.82
C LYS A 41 -7.54 -1.41 -4.99
N LEU A 42 -6.63 -1.94 -4.18
CA LEU A 42 -6.25 -3.35 -4.21
C LEU A 42 -7.40 -4.25 -3.74
N TYR A 43 -8.11 -3.85 -2.68
CA TYR A 43 -9.26 -4.59 -2.19
C TYR A 43 -10.37 -4.70 -3.26
N HIS A 44 -10.63 -3.60 -3.96
CA HIS A 44 -11.60 -3.54 -5.06
C HIS A 44 -11.15 -4.21 -6.37
N MET A 45 -9.96 -4.81 -6.43
CA MET A 45 -9.57 -5.64 -7.58
C MET A 45 -10.37 -6.95 -7.64
N VAL A 46 -10.92 -7.41 -6.51
CA VAL A 46 -11.86 -8.54 -6.50
C VAL A 46 -13.20 -8.07 -7.05
N VAL A 47 -13.53 -8.49 -8.27
CA VAL A 47 -14.79 -8.11 -8.94
C VAL A 47 -15.88 -9.17 -8.71
N GLY A 48 -15.57 -10.43 -8.99
CA GLY A 48 -16.49 -11.55 -8.76
C GLY A 48 -16.55 -11.91 -7.28
N GLY A 49 -17.74 -11.94 -6.70
CA GLY A 49 -17.92 -12.29 -5.28
C GLY A 49 -17.45 -11.20 -4.31
N GLN A 50 -17.28 -9.96 -4.77
CA GLN A 50 -16.86 -8.85 -3.91
C GLN A 50 -17.78 -8.71 -2.68
N ILE A 51 -17.17 -8.56 -1.51
CA ILE A 51 -17.85 -8.23 -0.27
C ILE A 51 -17.28 -6.96 0.34
N GLU A 52 -18.11 -6.24 1.10
CA GLU A 52 -17.65 -5.05 1.82
C GLU A 52 -16.68 -5.44 2.95
N PRO A 53 -15.62 -4.65 3.23
CA PRO A 53 -14.61 -4.99 4.23
C PRO A 53 -15.16 -5.28 5.64
N TRP A 54 -16.23 -4.61 6.05
CA TRP A 54 -16.87 -4.84 7.37
C TRP A 54 -17.79 -6.06 7.42
N LYS A 55 -18.06 -6.69 6.27
CA LYS A 55 -18.78 -7.96 6.15
C LYS A 55 -17.84 -9.14 5.91
N ASP A 56 -16.55 -8.87 5.72
CA ASP A 56 -15.53 -9.87 5.47
C ASP A 56 -15.27 -10.71 6.73
N ASP A 57 -15.30 -12.03 6.55
CA ASP A 57 -14.94 -13.03 7.56
C ASP A 57 -13.41 -13.19 7.68
N GLY A 58 -12.65 -12.41 6.91
CA GLY A 58 -11.20 -12.27 6.95
C GLY A 58 -10.51 -12.83 5.71
N ILE A 59 -11.22 -13.52 4.82
CA ILE A 59 -10.64 -14.11 3.60
C ILE A 59 -10.12 -13.01 2.66
N TYR A 60 -10.91 -11.96 2.43
CA TYR A 60 -10.58 -10.91 1.46
C TYR A 60 -9.50 -9.99 2.02
N THR A 61 -9.57 -9.70 3.32
CA THR A 61 -8.56 -8.94 4.06
C THR A 61 -7.23 -9.69 4.10
N LYS A 62 -7.23 -11.02 4.29
CA LYS A 62 -6.01 -11.82 4.21
C LYS A 62 -5.40 -11.77 2.82
N LEU A 63 -6.21 -11.90 1.77
CA LEU A 63 -5.73 -11.77 0.39
C LEU A 63 -5.16 -10.38 0.11
N LEU A 64 -5.83 -9.32 0.57
CA LEU A 64 -5.34 -7.94 0.48
C LEU A 64 -3.94 -7.82 1.08
N TRP A 65 -3.71 -8.34 2.29
CA TRP A 65 -2.41 -8.26 2.94
C TRP A 65 -1.32 -9.06 2.23
N ILE A 66 -1.64 -10.24 1.70
CA ILE A 66 -0.70 -11.02 0.87
C ILE A 66 -0.29 -10.20 -0.36
N ASN A 67 -1.26 -9.59 -1.05
CA ASN A 67 -1.00 -8.77 -2.23
C ASN A 67 -0.18 -7.51 -1.89
N ILE A 68 -0.51 -6.82 -0.80
CA ILE A 68 0.26 -5.66 -0.32
C ILE A 68 1.71 -6.08 -0.05
N ASN A 69 1.93 -7.20 0.65
CA ASN A 69 3.28 -7.65 0.98
C ASN A 69 4.12 -7.92 -0.28
N SER A 70 3.56 -8.65 -1.26
CA SER A 70 4.25 -8.90 -2.52
C SER A 70 4.56 -7.62 -3.31
N ILE A 71 3.64 -6.65 -3.32
CA ILE A 71 3.86 -5.36 -4.01
C ILE A 71 4.94 -4.54 -3.30
N VAL A 72 4.92 -4.49 -1.97
CA VAL A 72 5.93 -3.81 -1.15
C VAL A 72 7.32 -4.41 -1.40
N GLU A 73 7.45 -5.73 -1.34
CA GLU A 73 8.72 -6.44 -1.64
C GLU A 73 9.24 -6.11 -3.03
N ASN A 74 8.38 -6.14 -4.04
CA ASN A 74 8.76 -5.79 -5.41
C ASN A 74 9.30 -4.36 -5.52
N PHE A 75 8.68 -3.39 -4.84
CA PHE A 75 9.16 -2.01 -4.85
C PHE A 75 10.49 -1.85 -4.12
N ILE A 76 10.65 -2.46 -2.94
CA ILE A 76 11.89 -2.40 -2.15
C ILE A 76 13.06 -2.98 -2.95
N ILE A 77 12.90 -4.17 -3.54
CA ILE A 77 13.95 -4.84 -4.32
C ILE A 77 14.37 -4.01 -5.54
N ASN A 78 13.46 -3.19 -6.07
CA ASN A 78 13.73 -2.28 -7.19
C ASN A 78 14.10 -0.85 -6.75
N GLY A 79 14.34 -0.62 -5.46
CA GLY A 79 14.85 0.64 -4.93
C GLY A 79 13.83 1.77 -4.77
N PHE A 80 12.54 1.44 -4.71
CA PHE A 80 11.46 2.39 -4.45
C PHE A 80 11.11 2.40 -2.96
N VAL A 81 10.81 3.59 -2.42
CA VAL A 81 10.21 3.77 -1.08
C VAL A 81 8.70 3.55 -1.16
N PRO A 82 8.14 2.50 -0.53
CA PRO A 82 6.70 2.28 -0.50
C PRO A 82 6.02 3.19 0.53
N VAL A 83 4.93 3.85 0.13
CA VAL A 83 4.14 4.81 0.91
C VAL A 83 2.65 4.49 0.86
#